data_AF-A0A328SLW1-F1
#
_entry.id   AF-A0A328SLW1-F1
#
_cell.length_a   1.000
_cell.length_b   1.000
_cell.length_c   1.000
_cell.angle_alpha   90.00
_cell.angle_beta   90.00
_cell.angle_gamma   90.00
#
_symmetry.space_group_name_H-M   'P 1'
#
loop_
_entity.id
_entity.type
_entity.pdbx_description
1 polymer ?
#
loop_
_entity_poly.entity_id
_entity_poly.type
_entity_poly.pdbx_seq_one_letter_code
_entity_poly.pdbx_strand_id
1 'polypeptide(L)'
;MVEIKYVTRKDSKAKEYIDNIINPNKILEENYAYILESMEEESYIIDETPCNLFRELILEEKVVGFATYIIDMNIDSYSLNNIYVLPEYRGNLLFLNEIHSFFLREHEISIFNPNHRIIDILLENGLADYLSKNLVVSAINLDNSASNYKSNIKNKKLSDKVIYSTNVYDTKISATVLFDDLDESICYSKELPDDIIHYNAKKQRKVGKQYYLKLKEHILDNTTEIIKILKELKEDLPYPEYDLEVIVGKAPELSEYLEDAVENDLITKEKAYEIQKQITYEFNENLIFSESLMRRLSYLIMEDELDEIPETDNITCLYCKTPVDYTDKFCPICGFNNDMLFEIQKEFDEIDKVLTEFSEELKKEGFTDEEINEIIGKELDKIALENNLTFE
;
A
#
# COMPACT_ATOMS: atom_id res chain seq x y z
N MET A 1 12.62 -36.86 22.38
CA MET A 1 12.73 -35.49 21.84
C MET A 1 14.00 -35.46 21.03
N VAL A 2 13.89 -35.27 19.73
CA VAL A 2 15.05 -35.02 18.86
C VAL A 2 15.44 -33.56 19.09
N GLU A 3 16.73 -33.30 19.33
CA GLU A 3 17.25 -31.94 19.51
C GLU A 3 17.32 -31.26 18.14
N ILE A 4 16.49 -30.24 17.90
CA ILE A 4 16.51 -29.46 16.67
C ILE A 4 17.78 -28.61 16.66
N LYS A 5 18.59 -28.74 15.61
CA LYS A 5 19.79 -27.92 15.40
C LYS A 5 19.44 -26.68 14.60
N TYR A 6 19.08 -25.60 15.30
CA TYR A 6 18.81 -24.30 14.68
C TYR A 6 20.07 -23.70 14.04
N VAL A 7 19.88 -22.97 12.94
CA VAL A 7 20.90 -22.05 12.43
C VAL A 7 20.97 -20.84 13.37
N THR A 8 22.18 -20.43 13.73
CA THR A 8 22.42 -19.31 14.66
C THR A 8 23.17 -18.15 14.01
N ARG A 9 22.77 -16.92 14.32
CA ARG A 9 23.36 -15.65 13.86
C ARG A 9 23.81 -14.84 15.08
N LYS A 10 25.11 -14.89 15.41
CA LYS A 10 25.68 -14.27 16.63
C LYS A 10 25.59 -12.75 16.67
N ASP A 11 25.45 -12.11 15.52
CA ASP A 11 25.25 -10.67 15.38
C ASP A 11 23.76 -10.30 15.30
N SER A 12 22.86 -11.29 15.40
CA SER A 12 21.41 -11.14 15.21
C SER A 12 21.02 -10.49 13.88
N LYS A 13 21.91 -10.53 12.87
CA LYS A 13 21.61 -9.99 11.54
C LYS A 13 20.97 -11.06 10.67
N ALA A 14 19.81 -10.72 10.11
CA ALA A 14 19.12 -11.54 9.13
C ALA A 14 19.96 -11.67 7.88
N LYS A 15 20.15 -12.90 7.41
CA LYS A 15 20.68 -13.12 6.07
C LYS A 15 19.57 -12.87 5.05
N GLU A 16 19.90 -12.09 4.04
CA GLU A 16 19.06 -11.83 2.88
C GLU A 16 19.67 -12.49 1.64
N TYR A 17 18.81 -13.07 0.82
CA TYR A 17 19.16 -13.60 -0.49
C TYR A 17 18.37 -12.78 -1.50
N ILE A 18 19.07 -12.10 -2.41
CA ILE A 18 18.47 -11.21 -3.42
C ILE A 18 18.92 -11.70 -4.80
N ASP A 19 17.96 -11.94 -5.69
CA ASP A 19 18.19 -12.35 -7.09
C ASP A 19 16.95 -12.00 -7.95
N ASN A 20 17.09 -12.07 -9.28
CA ASN A 20 15.99 -11.84 -10.22
C ASN A 20 14.89 -12.89 -10.11
N ILE A 21 15.24 -14.13 -9.74
CA ILE A 21 14.30 -15.21 -9.45
C ILE A 21 14.91 -16.12 -8.38
N ILE A 22 14.25 -16.21 -7.23
CA ILE A 22 14.60 -17.11 -6.14
C ILE A 22 13.55 -18.21 -6.04
N ASN A 23 14.01 -19.44 -5.77
CA ASN A 23 13.17 -20.54 -5.34
C ASN A 23 13.33 -20.75 -3.82
N PRO A 24 12.34 -20.32 -3.00
CA PRO A 24 12.40 -20.47 -1.55
C PRO A 24 12.59 -21.91 -1.07
N ASN A 25 11.94 -22.89 -1.73
CA ASN A 25 12.05 -24.30 -1.35
C ASN A 25 13.50 -24.78 -1.44
N LYS A 26 14.23 -24.37 -2.47
CA LYS A 26 15.65 -24.73 -2.61
C LYS A 26 16.50 -24.14 -1.48
N ILE A 27 16.25 -22.90 -1.08
CA ILE A 27 16.96 -22.26 0.04
C ILE A 27 16.67 -23.02 1.34
N LEU A 28 15.40 -23.36 1.59
CA LEU A 28 14.96 -24.11 2.76
C LEU A 28 15.56 -25.51 2.81
N GLU A 29 15.54 -26.25 1.71
CA GLU A 29 16.16 -27.59 1.59
C GLU A 29 17.66 -27.56 1.90
N GLU A 30 18.38 -26.57 1.37
CA GLU A 30 19.84 -26.48 1.51
C GLU A 30 20.28 -25.98 2.90
N ASN A 31 19.51 -25.09 3.53
CA ASN A 31 19.97 -24.33 4.70
C ASN A 31 19.10 -24.47 5.95
N TYR A 32 17.81 -24.81 5.82
CA TYR A 32 16.81 -24.73 6.89
C TYR A 32 15.87 -25.94 6.95
N ALA A 33 16.41 -27.16 6.90
CA ALA A 33 15.63 -28.40 6.86
C ALA A 33 14.56 -28.50 7.97
N TYR A 34 14.85 -28.03 9.18
CA TYR A 34 13.90 -28.04 10.31
C TYR A 34 12.67 -27.13 10.08
N ILE A 35 12.82 -26.05 9.32
CA ILE A 35 11.69 -25.19 8.94
C ILE A 35 10.83 -25.91 7.91
N LEU A 36 11.47 -26.54 6.92
CA LEU A 36 10.77 -27.30 5.88
C LEU A 36 9.99 -28.49 6.48
N GLU A 37 10.60 -29.25 7.39
CA GLU A 37 9.92 -30.34 8.11
C GLU A 37 8.68 -29.84 8.86
N SER A 38 8.80 -28.70 9.57
CA SER A 38 7.67 -28.10 10.29
C SER A 38 6.56 -27.60 9.35
N MET A 39 6.92 -27.05 8.19
CA MET A 39 5.95 -26.65 7.16
C MET A 39 5.18 -27.87 6.63
N GLU A 40 5.86 -28.97 6.36
CA GLU A 40 5.22 -30.22 5.91
C GLU A 40 4.25 -30.78 6.95
N GLU A 41 4.64 -30.78 8.23
CA GLU A 41 3.77 -31.21 9.34
C GLU A 41 2.48 -30.39 9.42
N GLU A 42 2.56 -29.10 9.12
CA GLU A 42 1.41 -28.18 9.12
C GLU A 42 0.70 -28.10 7.77
N SER A 43 1.15 -28.85 6.76
CA SER A 43 0.67 -28.74 5.39
C SER A 43 0.72 -27.31 4.84
N TYR A 44 1.71 -26.53 5.28
CA TYR A 44 1.98 -25.19 4.75
C TYR A 44 2.61 -25.31 3.36
N ILE A 45 2.06 -24.58 2.40
CA ILE A 45 2.50 -24.60 1.01
C ILE A 45 3.00 -23.20 0.66
N ILE A 46 4.23 -23.10 0.17
CA ILE A 46 4.73 -21.87 -0.46
C ILE A 46 4.04 -21.75 -1.81
N ASP A 47 3.29 -20.68 -2.02
CA ASP A 47 2.67 -20.41 -3.31
C ASP A 47 3.77 -20.24 -4.38
N GLU A 48 3.64 -20.93 -5.52
CA GLU A 48 4.67 -21.08 -6.57
C GLU A 48 4.98 -19.79 -7.37
N THR A 49 4.98 -18.63 -6.71
CA THR A 49 5.35 -17.36 -7.34
C THR A 49 6.83 -17.13 -7.12
N PRO A 50 7.64 -16.95 -8.19
CA PRO A 50 9.03 -16.52 -8.08
C PRO A 50 9.13 -15.31 -7.15
N CYS A 51 10.03 -15.33 -6.17
CA CYS A 51 10.31 -14.18 -5.34
C CYS A 51 11.68 -13.59 -5.70
N ASN A 52 11.91 -12.34 -5.31
CA ASN A 52 13.17 -11.62 -5.56
C ASN A 52 14.02 -11.47 -4.30
N LEU A 53 13.39 -11.60 -3.14
CA LEU A 53 14.05 -11.52 -1.85
C LEU A 53 13.55 -12.65 -0.95
N PHE A 54 14.49 -13.36 -0.33
CA PHE A 54 14.26 -14.27 0.79
C PHE A 54 15.02 -13.73 2.00
N ARG A 55 14.33 -13.58 3.12
CA ARG A 55 14.89 -13.03 4.35
C ARG A 55 14.63 -13.96 5.53
N GLU A 56 15.66 -14.16 6.35
CA GLU A 56 15.55 -14.89 7.62
C GLU A 56 14.73 -14.10 8.65
N LEU A 57 13.88 -14.80 9.41
CA LEU A 57 13.30 -14.27 10.64
C LEU A 57 14.09 -14.79 11.84
N ILE A 58 14.63 -13.88 12.64
CA ILE A 58 15.53 -14.21 13.76
C ILE A 58 14.86 -13.87 15.09
N LEU A 59 15.00 -14.79 16.06
CA LEU A 59 14.64 -14.56 17.46
C LEU A 59 15.68 -15.23 18.36
N GLU A 60 16.21 -14.50 19.34
CA GLU A 60 17.26 -14.99 20.26
C GLU A 60 18.45 -15.64 19.52
N GLU A 61 19.00 -14.93 18.53
CA GLU A 61 20.10 -15.40 17.66
C GLU A 61 19.78 -16.64 16.81
N LYS A 62 18.56 -17.18 16.84
CA LYS A 62 18.15 -18.35 16.05
C LYS A 62 17.33 -17.93 14.84
N VAL A 63 17.55 -18.58 13.71
CA VAL A 63 16.66 -18.47 12.56
C VAL A 63 15.41 -19.32 12.86
N VAL A 64 14.27 -18.67 13.01
CA VAL A 64 13.01 -19.30 13.46
C VAL A 64 11.90 -19.26 12.40
N GLY A 65 12.20 -18.69 11.24
CA GLY A 65 11.26 -18.51 10.15
C GLY A 65 11.90 -17.83 8.96
N PHE A 66 11.07 -17.48 7.99
CA PHE A 66 11.48 -16.71 6.83
C PHE A 66 10.32 -15.85 6.31
N ALA A 67 10.68 -14.84 5.54
CA ALA A 67 9.77 -14.07 4.71
C ALA A 67 10.31 -13.98 3.28
N THR A 68 9.42 -13.93 2.30
CA THR A 68 9.77 -13.76 0.89
C THR A 68 9.01 -12.61 0.27
N TYR A 69 9.65 -11.87 -0.63
CA TYR A 69 9.09 -10.67 -1.24
C TYR A 69 9.24 -10.68 -2.74
N ILE A 70 8.27 -10.07 -3.41
CA ILE A 70 8.37 -9.60 -4.78
C ILE A 70 8.76 -8.13 -4.70
N ILE A 71 9.80 -7.73 -5.42
CA ILE A 71 10.30 -6.35 -5.40
C ILE A 71 10.07 -5.74 -6.78
N ASP A 72 9.34 -4.63 -6.85
CA ASP A 72 9.38 -3.77 -8.02
C ASP A 72 10.53 -2.78 -7.85
N MET A 73 11.66 -3.05 -8.53
CA MET A 73 12.86 -2.23 -8.41
C MET A 73 12.68 -0.80 -8.98
N ASN A 74 11.67 -0.55 -9.81
CA ASN A 74 11.48 0.78 -10.41
C ASN A 74 10.86 1.78 -9.43
N ILE A 75 10.04 1.29 -8.51
CA ILE A 75 9.31 2.11 -7.54
C ILE A 75 9.65 1.72 -6.09
N ASP A 76 10.68 0.90 -5.90
CA ASP A 76 11.15 0.38 -4.60
C ASP A 76 10.01 -0.14 -3.71
N SER A 77 9.07 -0.85 -4.34
CA SER A 77 7.88 -1.39 -3.68
C SER A 77 8.08 -2.86 -3.33
N TYR A 78 7.73 -3.23 -2.10
CA TYR A 78 7.89 -4.59 -1.58
C TYR A 78 6.53 -5.23 -1.36
N SER A 79 6.31 -6.40 -1.97
CA SER A 79 5.11 -7.19 -1.72
C SER A 79 5.47 -8.48 -0.98
N LEU A 80 5.03 -8.59 0.27
CA LEU A 80 5.23 -9.77 1.11
C LEU A 80 4.41 -10.94 0.53
N ASN A 81 5.11 -11.93 -0.02
CA ASN A 81 4.51 -13.08 -0.70
C ASN A 81 4.29 -14.28 0.22
N ASN A 82 5.29 -14.60 1.05
CA ASN A 82 5.18 -15.69 2.02
C ASN A 82 5.83 -15.26 3.31
N ILE A 83 5.22 -15.67 4.42
CA ILE A 83 5.85 -15.61 5.73
C ILE A 83 5.53 -16.88 6.49
N TYR A 84 6.57 -17.48 7.07
CA TYR A 84 6.41 -18.65 7.92
C TYR A 84 7.26 -18.49 9.17
N VAL A 85 6.63 -18.76 10.32
CA VAL A 85 7.26 -18.80 11.63
C VAL A 85 6.97 -20.16 12.24
N LEU A 86 8.01 -20.81 12.74
CA LEU A 86 7.91 -22.07 13.46
C LEU A 86 6.87 -21.98 14.59
N PRO A 87 6.02 -23.01 14.79
CA PRO A 87 4.89 -22.97 15.71
C PRO A 87 5.22 -22.49 17.11
N GLU A 88 6.33 -22.95 17.68
CA GLU A 88 6.76 -22.63 19.04
C GLU A 88 7.24 -21.18 19.23
N TYR A 89 7.51 -20.47 18.13
CA TYR A 89 7.90 -19.05 18.14
C TYR A 89 6.77 -18.11 17.70
N ARG A 90 5.58 -18.64 17.37
CA ARG A 90 4.40 -17.81 17.06
C ARG A 90 3.95 -17.07 18.32
N GLY A 91 3.51 -15.83 18.16
CA GLY A 91 3.15 -14.93 19.27
C GLY A 91 4.26 -13.96 19.69
N ASN A 92 5.47 -14.07 19.14
CA ASN A 92 6.56 -13.11 19.34
C ASN A 92 6.51 -11.92 18.37
N LEU A 93 5.34 -11.64 17.78
CA LEU A 93 5.08 -10.51 16.88
C LEU A 93 6.04 -10.39 15.66
N LEU A 94 6.69 -11.48 15.25
CA LEU A 94 7.68 -11.46 14.16
C LEU A 94 7.12 -10.96 12.83
N PHE A 95 5.86 -11.27 12.52
CA PHE A 95 5.18 -10.72 11.35
C PHE A 95 5.08 -9.19 11.41
N LEU A 96 4.62 -8.65 12.54
CA LEU A 96 4.47 -7.20 12.70
C LEU A 96 5.81 -6.49 12.71
N ASN A 97 6.81 -7.06 13.40
CA ASN A 97 8.17 -6.52 13.41
C ASN A 97 8.73 -6.44 11.98
N GLU A 98 8.41 -7.43 11.15
CA GLU A 98 8.83 -7.43 9.77
C GLU A 98 8.14 -6.31 8.98
N ILE A 99 6.80 -6.20 9.05
CA ILE A 99 6.03 -5.10 8.42
C ILE A 99 6.52 -3.73 8.88
N HIS A 100 6.65 -3.51 10.19
CA HIS A 100 7.12 -2.24 10.77
C HIS A 100 8.55 -1.91 10.34
N SER A 101 9.40 -2.92 10.11
CA SER A 101 10.78 -2.67 9.67
C SER A 101 10.87 -2.05 8.28
N PHE A 102 9.85 -2.22 7.42
CA PHE A 102 9.78 -1.52 6.13
C PHE A 102 9.45 -0.04 6.32
N PHE A 103 8.41 0.27 7.11
CA PHE A 103 8.04 1.67 7.38
C PHE A 103 9.14 2.45 8.10
N LEU A 104 9.83 1.82 9.06
CA LEU A 104 10.99 2.41 9.74
C LEU A 104 12.18 2.72 8.82
N ARG A 105 12.23 2.07 7.65
CA ARG A 105 13.22 2.31 6.61
C ARG A 105 12.69 3.18 5.46
N GLU A 106 11.51 3.79 5.65
CA GLU A 106 10.83 4.55 4.61
C GLU A 106 10.59 3.70 3.34
N HIS A 107 10.20 2.43 3.49
CA HIS A 107 9.72 1.62 2.38
C HIS A 107 8.23 1.34 2.54
N GLU A 108 7.52 1.30 1.42
CA GLU A 108 6.16 0.78 1.39
C GLU A 108 6.18 -0.74 1.29
N ILE A 109 5.20 -1.36 1.95
CA ILE A 109 4.99 -2.79 1.90
C ILE A 109 3.52 -3.10 1.64
N SER A 110 3.28 -4.05 0.75
CA SER A 110 1.98 -4.67 0.55
C SER A 110 2.03 -6.16 0.94
N ILE A 111 0.87 -6.79 1.04
CA ILE A 111 0.74 -8.22 1.31
C ILE A 111 0.11 -8.88 0.09
N PHE A 112 0.85 -9.80 -0.53
CA PHE A 112 0.38 -10.56 -1.68
C PHE A 112 -0.49 -11.74 -1.25
N ASN A 113 -1.65 -11.91 -1.89
CA ASN A 113 -2.64 -12.95 -1.60
C ASN A 113 -2.89 -13.15 -0.09
N PRO A 114 -3.34 -12.11 0.65
CA PRO A 114 -3.56 -12.23 2.09
C PRO A 114 -4.69 -13.22 2.38
N ASN A 115 -4.45 -14.14 3.31
CA ASN A 115 -5.48 -15.00 3.89
C ASN A 115 -6.18 -14.31 5.06
N HIS A 116 -7.30 -14.88 5.51
CA HIS A 116 -8.12 -14.31 6.60
C HIS A 116 -7.31 -14.15 7.89
N ARG A 117 -6.44 -15.11 8.20
CA ARG A 117 -5.62 -15.08 9.42
C ARG A 117 -4.67 -13.87 9.43
N ILE A 118 -4.11 -13.49 8.29
CA ILE A 118 -3.30 -12.27 8.19
C ILE A 118 -4.17 -11.04 8.48
N ILE A 119 -5.39 -10.99 7.96
CA ILE A 119 -6.32 -9.89 8.23
C ILE A 119 -6.68 -9.80 9.72
N ASP A 120 -6.92 -10.94 10.37
CA ASP A 120 -7.15 -10.98 11.82
C ASP A 120 -5.95 -10.43 12.60
N ILE A 121 -4.72 -10.77 12.19
CA ILE A 121 -3.50 -10.23 12.81
C ILE A 121 -3.40 -8.71 12.61
N LEU A 122 -3.74 -8.19 11.42
CA LEU A 122 -3.75 -6.74 11.17
C LEU A 122 -4.77 -6.02 12.05
N LEU A 123 -5.99 -6.57 12.16
CA LEU A 123 -7.06 -6.06 13.03
C LEU A 123 -6.64 -6.04 14.51
N GLU A 124 -6.06 -7.14 15.00
CA GLU A 124 -5.64 -7.28 16.40
C GLU A 124 -4.55 -6.28 16.80
N ASN A 125 -3.84 -5.71 15.82
CA ASN A 125 -2.68 -4.83 16.05
C ASN A 125 -2.89 -3.42 15.50
N GLY A 126 -4.12 -3.03 15.17
CA GLY A 126 -4.44 -1.66 14.75
C GLY A 126 -3.90 -1.29 13.37
N LEU A 127 -3.57 -2.27 12.53
CA LEU A 127 -3.17 -2.05 11.12
C LEU A 127 -4.35 -2.23 10.15
N ALA A 128 -5.51 -2.60 10.68
CA ALA A 128 -6.77 -2.67 9.97
C ALA A 128 -7.92 -2.38 10.93
N ASP A 129 -9.06 -1.93 10.40
CA ASP A 129 -10.29 -1.75 11.19
C ASP A 129 -11.53 -2.17 10.40
N TYR A 130 -12.61 -2.44 11.10
CA TYR A 130 -13.90 -2.77 10.52
C TYR A 130 -14.63 -1.51 10.05
N LEU A 131 -14.82 -1.39 8.74
CA LEU A 131 -15.85 -0.51 8.18
C LEU A 131 -17.24 -0.98 8.60
N SER A 132 -17.45 -2.30 8.62
CA SER A 132 -18.69 -2.92 9.06
C SER A 132 -18.46 -4.35 9.51
N LYS A 133 -19.54 -5.06 9.90
CA LYS A 133 -19.45 -6.40 10.47
C LYS A 133 -18.53 -7.38 9.73
N ASN A 134 -18.46 -7.31 8.39
CA ASN A 134 -17.60 -8.20 7.61
C ASN A 134 -16.60 -7.46 6.71
N LEU A 135 -16.65 -6.13 6.66
CA LEU A 135 -15.77 -5.36 5.78
C LEU A 135 -14.68 -4.73 6.61
N VAL A 136 -13.46 -5.06 6.24
CA VAL A 136 -12.23 -4.62 6.87
C VAL A 136 -11.50 -3.74 5.89
N VAL A 137 -10.97 -2.65 6.41
CA VAL A 137 -10.11 -1.70 5.71
C VAL A 137 -8.73 -1.80 6.33
N SER A 138 -7.70 -1.98 5.51
CA SER A 138 -6.33 -2.23 5.93
C SER A 138 -5.41 -1.06 5.56
N ALA A 139 -4.59 -0.59 6.51
CA ALA A 139 -3.54 0.40 6.23
C ALA A 139 -2.52 -0.13 5.21
N ILE A 140 -2.31 -1.45 5.24
CA ILE A 140 -1.40 -2.17 4.35
C ILE A 140 -2.16 -2.59 3.09
N ASN A 141 -1.58 -2.29 1.92
CA ASN A 141 -2.13 -2.68 0.62
C ASN A 141 -2.21 -4.21 0.48
N LEU A 142 -3.30 -4.70 -0.10
CA LEU A 142 -3.60 -6.12 -0.29
C LEU A 142 -3.57 -6.48 -1.77
N ASP A 143 -2.47 -7.10 -2.19
CA ASP A 143 -2.16 -7.34 -3.59
C ASP A 143 -2.59 -8.72 -4.04
N ASN A 144 -3.07 -8.83 -5.27
CA ASN A 144 -3.40 -10.11 -5.89
C ASN A 144 -3.17 -10.05 -7.40
N SER A 145 -2.77 -11.17 -7.99
CA SER A 145 -2.74 -11.30 -9.45
C SER A 145 -4.16 -11.33 -10.03
N ALA A 146 -4.32 -10.85 -11.27
CA ALA A 146 -5.58 -10.95 -12.01
C ALA A 146 -6.13 -12.40 -12.05
N SER A 147 -5.23 -13.36 -12.20
CA SER A 147 -5.54 -14.79 -12.24
C SER A 147 -6.12 -15.31 -10.93
N ASN A 148 -5.90 -14.62 -9.81
CA ASN A 148 -6.46 -14.94 -8.51
C ASN A 148 -7.80 -14.28 -8.24
N TYR A 149 -8.32 -13.44 -9.13
CA TYR A 149 -9.66 -12.88 -8.98
C TYR A 149 -10.74 -13.74 -9.66
N LYS A 150 -11.93 -13.71 -9.05
CA LYS A 150 -13.21 -14.12 -9.63
C LYS A 150 -14.10 -12.88 -9.71
N SER A 151 -15.01 -12.84 -10.68
CA SER A 151 -16.02 -11.79 -10.76
C SER A 151 -17.41 -12.35 -10.43
N ASN A 152 -18.27 -11.50 -9.86
CA ASN A 152 -19.71 -11.77 -9.74
C ASN A 152 -20.43 -11.74 -11.10
N ILE A 153 -19.82 -11.13 -12.13
CA ILE A 153 -20.30 -11.12 -13.51
C ILE A 153 -19.63 -12.25 -14.30
N LYS A 154 -20.42 -13.02 -15.06
CA LYS A 154 -19.88 -14.09 -15.90
C LYS A 154 -19.00 -13.53 -17.01
N ASN A 155 -17.87 -14.21 -17.26
CA ASN A 155 -16.90 -13.93 -18.34
C ASN A 155 -16.13 -12.61 -18.22
N LYS A 156 -16.30 -11.84 -17.14
CA LYS A 156 -15.41 -10.73 -16.85
C LYS A 156 -14.06 -11.27 -16.42
N LYS A 157 -12.99 -10.75 -17.05
CA LYS A 157 -11.61 -11.07 -16.71
C LYS A 157 -10.87 -9.77 -16.50
N LEU A 158 -10.09 -9.74 -15.42
CA LEU A 158 -9.11 -8.70 -15.20
C LEU A 158 -7.93 -8.90 -16.16
N SER A 159 -7.17 -7.83 -16.38
CA SER A 159 -5.98 -7.85 -17.21
C SER A 159 -4.87 -8.62 -16.52
N ASP A 160 -4.41 -9.73 -17.10
CA ASP A 160 -3.34 -10.57 -16.54
C ASP A 160 -1.97 -9.89 -16.46
N LYS A 161 -1.86 -8.63 -16.93
CA LYS A 161 -0.59 -7.88 -16.95
C LYS A 161 -0.34 -7.05 -15.69
N VAL A 162 -1.30 -7.00 -14.76
CA VAL A 162 -1.29 -6.05 -13.64
C VAL A 162 -1.49 -6.80 -12.33
N ILE A 163 -0.74 -6.40 -11.31
CA ILE A 163 -1.01 -6.73 -9.92
C ILE A 163 -2.06 -5.74 -9.44
N TYR A 164 -3.16 -6.27 -8.90
CA TYR A 164 -4.24 -5.43 -8.39
C TYR A 164 -4.12 -5.28 -6.89
N SER A 165 -4.08 -4.03 -6.43
CA SER A 165 -4.05 -3.65 -5.02
C SER A 165 -5.43 -3.17 -4.56
N THR A 166 -5.75 -3.45 -3.30
CA THR A 166 -6.93 -2.92 -2.59
C THR A 166 -6.64 -2.85 -1.11
N ASN A 167 -7.35 -2.00 -0.38
CA ASN A 167 -7.31 -1.99 1.08
C ASN A 167 -8.52 -2.69 1.70
N VAL A 168 -9.43 -3.22 0.89
CA VAL A 168 -10.71 -3.75 1.35
C VAL A 168 -10.72 -5.28 1.35
N TYR A 169 -11.09 -5.86 2.49
CA TYR A 169 -11.25 -7.29 2.69
C TYR A 169 -12.63 -7.64 3.26
N ASP A 170 -13.26 -8.68 2.70
CA ASP A 170 -14.53 -9.22 3.19
C ASP A 170 -14.29 -10.52 3.97
N THR A 171 -14.35 -10.44 5.30
CA THR A 171 -14.12 -11.58 6.20
C THR A 171 -15.18 -12.66 6.07
N LYS A 172 -16.40 -12.32 5.63
CA LYS A 172 -17.47 -13.31 5.47
C LYS A 172 -17.20 -14.24 4.28
N ILE A 173 -16.54 -13.76 3.23
CA ILE A 173 -16.14 -14.63 2.11
C ILE A 173 -14.65 -14.95 2.11
N SER A 174 -13.89 -14.39 3.06
CA SER A 174 -12.43 -14.49 3.16
C SER A 174 -11.78 -14.11 1.83
N ALA A 175 -12.00 -12.88 1.38
CA ALA A 175 -11.51 -12.41 0.08
C ALA A 175 -11.17 -10.92 0.11
N THR A 176 -10.13 -10.53 -0.61
CA THR A 176 -9.95 -9.12 -1.01
C THR A 176 -11.04 -8.75 -1.99
N VAL A 177 -11.43 -7.47 -2.00
CA VAL A 177 -12.52 -6.96 -2.82
C VAL A 177 -12.00 -5.80 -3.67
N LEU A 178 -12.21 -5.91 -4.98
CA LEU A 178 -12.00 -4.85 -5.95
C LEU A 178 -13.33 -4.40 -6.51
N PHE A 179 -13.49 -3.08 -6.59
CA PHE A 179 -14.56 -2.45 -7.31
C PHE A 179 -14.04 -2.00 -8.68
N ASP A 180 -14.86 -2.21 -9.71
CA ASP A 180 -14.59 -1.70 -11.06
C ASP A 180 -15.73 -0.76 -11.41
N ASP A 181 -15.43 0.54 -11.38
CA ASP A 181 -16.37 1.65 -11.51
C ASP A 181 -17.15 1.59 -12.83
N LEU A 182 -16.56 1.02 -13.89
CA LEU A 182 -17.12 1.07 -15.24
C LEU A 182 -18.28 0.08 -15.46
N ASP A 183 -18.31 -1.05 -14.75
CA ASP A 183 -19.27 -2.14 -15.02
C ASP A 183 -20.09 -2.59 -13.80
N GLU A 184 -20.04 -1.84 -12.70
CA GLU A 184 -20.73 -2.18 -11.44
C GLU A 184 -20.39 -3.58 -10.90
N SER A 185 -19.22 -4.10 -11.22
CA SER A 185 -18.83 -5.48 -10.94
C SER A 185 -17.97 -5.56 -9.69
N ILE A 186 -18.16 -6.62 -8.90
CA ILE A 186 -17.26 -6.95 -7.80
C ILE A 186 -16.33 -8.08 -8.24
N CYS A 187 -15.04 -7.79 -8.19
CA CYS A 187 -13.99 -8.78 -8.30
C CYS A 187 -13.53 -9.15 -6.88
N TYR A 188 -13.37 -10.44 -6.59
CA TYR A 188 -12.94 -10.93 -5.29
C TYR A 188 -11.93 -12.07 -5.42
N SER A 189 -10.94 -12.12 -4.53
CA SER A 189 -9.87 -13.13 -4.62
C SER A 189 -10.38 -14.55 -4.43
N LYS A 190 -9.66 -15.53 -4.97
CA LYS A 190 -9.91 -16.96 -4.80
C LYS A 190 -9.70 -17.39 -3.36
N GLU A 191 -10.36 -18.48 -2.98
CA GLU A 191 -10.20 -19.08 -1.66
C GLU A 191 -8.81 -19.71 -1.54
N LEU A 192 -8.07 -19.34 -0.50
CA LEU A 192 -6.76 -19.90 -0.20
C LEU A 192 -6.90 -21.20 0.62
N PRO A 193 -5.91 -22.12 0.57
CA PRO A 193 -5.97 -23.38 1.32
C PRO A 193 -6.24 -23.19 2.82
N ASP A 194 -5.56 -22.23 3.45
CA ASP A 194 -5.74 -21.90 4.87
C ASP A 194 -7.18 -21.44 5.17
N ASP A 195 -7.74 -20.57 4.34
CA ASP A 195 -9.11 -20.07 4.45
C ASP A 195 -10.16 -21.19 4.30
N ILE A 196 -9.88 -22.18 3.45
CA ILE A 196 -10.76 -23.34 3.28
C ILE A 196 -10.75 -24.21 4.54
N ILE A 197 -9.57 -24.45 5.12
CA ILE A 197 -9.37 -25.35 6.26
C ILE A 197 -9.89 -24.70 7.56
N HIS A 198 -9.51 -23.45 7.81
CA HIS A 198 -9.74 -22.80 9.11
C HIS A 198 -10.98 -21.90 9.14
N TYR A 199 -11.36 -21.31 8.01
CA TYR A 199 -12.45 -20.32 7.94
C TYR A 199 -13.67 -20.80 7.14
N ASN A 200 -13.65 -22.03 6.62
CA ASN A 200 -14.73 -22.61 5.81
C ASN A 200 -15.10 -21.74 4.59
N ALA A 201 -14.14 -21.02 4.00
CA ALA A 201 -14.38 -20.03 2.95
C ALA A 201 -15.21 -20.59 1.77
N LYS A 202 -14.96 -21.85 1.37
CA LYS A 202 -15.72 -22.53 0.31
C LYS A 202 -17.22 -22.63 0.59
N LYS A 203 -17.62 -22.80 1.85
CA LYS A 203 -19.02 -22.85 2.25
C LYS A 203 -19.60 -21.45 2.37
N GLN A 204 -18.85 -20.52 2.98
CA GLN A 204 -19.32 -19.16 3.22
C GLN A 204 -19.51 -18.37 1.91
N ARG A 205 -18.67 -18.63 0.89
CA ARG A 205 -18.75 -18.06 -0.46
C ARG A 205 -19.98 -18.49 -1.28
N LYS A 206 -20.84 -19.39 -0.76
CA LYS A 206 -22.14 -19.73 -1.39
C LYS A 206 -23.17 -18.62 -1.17
N VAL A 207 -22.81 -17.40 -1.52
CA VAL A 207 -23.65 -16.20 -1.46
C VAL A 207 -24.31 -15.94 -2.81
N GLY A 208 -25.53 -15.41 -2.79
CA GLY A 208 -26.27 -15.05 -4.01
C GLY A 208 -25.86 -13.69 -4.57
N LYS A 209 -26.32 -13.36 -5.79
CA LYS A 209 -26.08 -12.05 -6.45
C LYS A 209 -26.42 -10.85 -5.55
N GLN A 210 -27.50 -10.97 -4.76
CA GLN A 210 -27.94 -9.93 -3.82
C GLN A 210 -26.91 -9.58 -2.76
N TYR A 211 -26.00 -10.50 -2.41
CA TYR A 211 -24.91 -10.20 -1.50
C TYR A 211 -23.94 -9.19 -2.11
N TYR A 212 -23.48 -9.44 -3.33
CA TYR A 212 -22.54 -8.57 -4.04
C TYR A 212 -23.16 -7.20 -4.36
N LEU A 213 -24.46 -7.13 -4.64
CA LEU A 213 -25.14 -5.84 -4.82
C LEU A 213 -25.10 -5.01 -3.54
N LYS A 214 -25.44 -5.62 -2.40
CA LYS A 214 -25.37 -4.93 -1.09
C LYS A 214 -23.95 -4.58 -0.69
N LEU A 215 -22.98 -5.43 -1.03
CA LEU A 215 -21.56 -5.15 -0.79
C LEU A 215 -21.12 -3.91 -1.57
N LYS A 216 -21.51 -3.81 -2.85
CA LYS A 216 -21.26 -2.65 -3.70
C LYS A 216 -21.88 -1.40 -3.09
N GLU A 217 -23.19 -1.42 -2.85
CA GLU A 217 -23.93 -0.29 -2.26
C GLU A 217 -23.25 0.16 -0.97
N HIS A 218 -22.88 -0.79 -0.10
CA HIS A 218 -22.26 -0.46 1.16
C HIS A 218 -20.88 0.17 1.02
N ILE A 219 -20.03 -0.30 0.10
CA ILE A 219 -18.72 0.32 -0.15
C ILE A 219 -18.91 1.74 -0.69
N LEU A 220 -19.77 1.93 -1.70
CA LEU A 220 -20.03 3.23 -2.32
C LEU A 220 -20.64 4.24 -1.33
N ASP A 221 -21.61 3.81 -0.54
CA ASP A 221 -22.26 4.65 0.47
C ASP A 221 -21.31 5.06 1.61
N ASN A 222 -20.15 4.39 1.74
CA ASN A 222 -19.20 4.59 2.83
C ASN A 222 -17.78 4.91 2.35
N THR A 223 -17.59 5.34 1.10
CA THR A 223 -16.27 5.70 0.54
C THR A 223 -15.53 6.72 1.42
N THR A 224 -16.22 7.77 1.89
CA THR A 224 -15.63 8.78 2.79
C THR A 224 -15.18 8.18 4.12
N GLU A 225 -15.93 7.23 4.68
CA GLU A 225 -15.55 6.56 5.93
C GLU A 225 -14.37 5.59 5.71
N ILE A 226 -14.32 4.91 4.56
CA ILE A 226 -13.16 4.08 4.18
C ILE A 226 -11.90 4.93 4.15
N ILE A 227 -11.94 6.08 3.47
CA ILE A 227 -10.80 7.00 3.38
C ILE A 227 -10.38 7.49 4.76
N LYS A 228 -11.35 7.86 5.61
CA LYS A 228 -11.08 8.31 6.97
C LYS A 228 -10.40 7.22 7.80
N ILE A 229 -10.92 5.99 7.77
CA ILE A 229 -10.30 4.84 8.44
C ILE A 229 -8.87 4.62 7.91
N LEU A 230 -8.66 4.69 6.59
CA LEU A 230 -7.32 4.53 6.01
C LEU A 230 -6.34 5.58 6.52
N LYS A 231 -6.75 6.85 6.58
CA LYS A 231 -5.91 7.92 7.12
C LYS A 231 -5.57 7.68 8.59
N GLU A 232 -6.56 7.41 9.43
CA GLU A 232 -6.37 7.12 10.85
C GLU A 232 -5.38 5.95 11.05
N LEU A 233 -5.54 4.87 10.29
CA LEU A 233 -4.64 3.72 10.35
C LEU A 233 -3.23 4.02 9.83
N LYS A 234 -3.10 4.82 8.76
CA LYS A 234 -1.81 5.18 8.16
C LYS A 234 -1.04 6.20 9.01
N GLU A 235 -1.73 7.05 9.76
CA GLU A 235 -1.12 7.97 10.74
C GLU A 235 -0.39 7.24 11.87
N ASP A 236 -0.89 6.07 12.27
CA ASP A 236 -0.31 5.25 13.34
C ASP A 236 0.84 4.34 12.87
N LEU A 237 1.22 4.38 11.58
CA LEU A 237 2.34 3.61 11.06
C LEU A 237 3.68 4.12 11.61
N PRO A 238 4.63 3.21 11.93
CA PRO A 238 5.87 3.56 12.63
C PRO A 238 6.94 4.11 11.68
N TYR A 239 6.69 5.29 11.11
CA TYR A 239 7.71 6.00 10.34
C TYR A 239 8.79 6.60 11.26
N PRO A 240 10.05 6.71 10.79
CA PRO A 240 11.10 7.34 11.58
C PRO A 240 10.86 8.85 11.67
N GLU A 241 10.98 9.45 12.85
CA GLU A 241 10.97 10.91 13.00
C GLU A 241 12.39 11.46 12.91
N TYR A 242 12.64 12.33 11.93
CA TYR A 242 13.94 12.97 11.76
C TYR A 242 13.95 14.40 12.29
N ASP A 243 15.08 14.80 12.85
CA ASP A 243 15.36 16.19 13.20
C ASP A 243 15.89 16.94 11.97
N LEU A 244 15.28 18.10 11.66
CA LEU A 244 15.64 18.92 10.51
C LEU A 244 17.14 19.28 10.50
N GLU A 245 17.72 19.67 11.63
CA GLU A 245 19.13 20.06 11.72
C GLU A 245 20.06 18.86 11.50
N VAL A 246 19.62 17.64 11.84
CA VAL A 246 20.37 16.40 11.53
C VAL A 246 20.36 16.13 10.02
N ILE A 247 19.21 16.31 9.37
CA ILE A 247 19.07 15.99 7.93
C ILE A 247 19.76 17.01 7.03
N VAL A 248 19.62 18.32 7.31
CA VAL A 248 20.16 19.36 6.42
C VAL A 248 21.18 20.30 7.06
N GLY A 249 21.42 20.22 8.36
CA GLY A 249 22.35 21.10 9.07
C GLY A 249 21.75 22.45 9.43
N LYS A 250 22.53 23.26 10.15
CA LYS A 250 22.16 24.64 10.53
C LYS A 250 23.03 25.63 9.78
N ALA A 251 22.42 26.44 8.91
CA ALA A 251 23.15 27.46 8.14
C ALA A 251 24.08 28.30 9.03
N PRO A 252 25.37 28.48 8.64
CA PRO A 252 25.97 28.14 7.34
C PRO A 252 26.59 26.74 7.24
N GLU A 253 26.40 25.88 8.24
CA GLU A 253 26.95 24.52 8.27
C GLU A 253 25.96 23.54 7.61
N LEU A 254 26.47 22.61 6.81
CA LEU A 254 25.68 21.53 6.20
C LEU A 254 25.66 20.32 7.14
N SER A 255 24.68 19.43 6.96
CA SER A 255 24.68 18.12 7.61
C SER A 255 25.72 17.18 7.01
N GLU A 256 26.04 16.10 7.73
CA GLU A 256 26.87 15.00 7.22
C GLU A 256 26.30 14.43 5.91
N TYR A 257 24.97 14.28 5.79
CA TYR A 257 24.32 13.80 4.57
C TYR A 257 24.58 14.70 3.34
N LEU A 258 24.49 16.02 3.50
CA LEU A 258 24.73 16.97 2.42
C LEU A 258 26.23 17.11 2.12
N GLU A 259 27.08 17.04 3.14
CA GLU A 259 28.53 17.01 2.95
C GLU A 259 28.95 15.76 2.17
N ASP A 260 28.45 14.58 2.55
CA ASP A 260 28.69 13.32 1.85
C ASP A 260 28.21 13.38 0.40
N ALA A 261 27.03 13.94 0.13
CA ALA A 261 26.52 14.08 -1.24
C ALA A 261 27.43 14.99 -2.10
N VAL A 262 28.02 16.03 -1.53
CA VAL A 262 29.00 16.90 -2.20
C VAL A 262 30.34 16.17 -2.40
N GLU A 263 30.81 15.45 -1.39
CA GLU A 263 32.08 14.69 -1.45
C GLU A 263 32.04 13.54 -2.47
N ASN A 264 30.86 12.95 -2.69
CA ASN A 264 30.63 11.90 -3.68
C ASN A 264 30.24 12.43 -5.07
N ASP A 265 30.39 13.75 -5.32
CA ASP A 265 30.06 14.40 -6.58
C ASP A 265 28.60 14.21 -7.06
N LEU A 266 27.66 13.93 -6.14
CA LEU A 266 26.23 13.82 -6.46
C LEU A 266 25.62 15.20 -6.71
N ILE A 267 26.05 16.21 -5.95
CA ILE A 267 25.62 17.60 -6.06
C ILE A 267 26.78 18.57 -5.85
N THR A 268 26.62 19.81 -6.32
CA THR A 268 27.56 20.89 -6.01
C THR A 268 27.33 21.44 -4.60
N LYS A 269 28.35 22.10 -4.04
CA LYS A 269 28.22 22.79 -2.75
C LYS A 269 27.17 23.89 -2.78
N GLU A 270 27.02 24.60 -3.89
CA GLU A 270 25.98 25.60 -4.09
C GLU A 270 24.58 24.97 -4.03
N LYS A 271 24.36 23.86 -4.75
CA LYS A 271 23.09 23.11 -4.72
C LYS A 271 22.79 22.56 -3.33
N ALA A 272 23.79 22.11 -2.57
CA ALA A 272 23.60 21.65 -1.19
C ALA A 272 23.02 22.75 -0.28
N TYR A 273 23.51 24.00 -0.41
CA TYR A 273 22.93 25.14 0.32
C TYR A 273 21.53 25.52 -0.16
N GLU A 274 21.24 25.37 -1.46
CA GLU A 274 19.89 25.56 -2.00
C GLU A 274 18.92 24.52 -1.42
N ILE A 275 19.30 23.25 -1.40
CA ILE A 275 18.53 22.15 -0.79
C ILE A 275 18.30 22.41 0.69
N GLN A 276 19.35 22.75 1.47
CA GLN A 276 19.21 23.10 2.89
C GLN A 276 18.15 24.19 3.09
N LYS A 277 18.24 25.27 2.31
CA LYS A 277 17.30 26.40 2.40
C LYS A 277 15.88 25.99 2.01
N GLN A 278 15.73 25.19 0.94
CA GLN A 278 14.44 24.71 0.45
C GLN A 278 13.76 23.81 1.47
N ILE A 279 14.43 22.76 1.95
CA ILE A 279 13.87 21.83 2.96
C ILE A 279 13.55 22.57 4.25
N THR A 280 14.43 23.48 4.71
CA THR A 280 14.15 24.29 5.91
C THR A 280 12.88 25.13 5.75
N TYR A 281 12.67 25.74 4.58
CA TYR A 281 11.46 26.50 4.31
C TYR A 281 10.22 25.58 4.25
N GLU A 282 10.29 24.51 3.46
CA GLU A 282 9.19 23.56 3.28
C GLU A 282 8.75 22.93 4.61
N PHE A 283 9.69 22.59 5.49
CA PHE A 283 9.39 22.05 6.81
C PHE A 283 8.68 23.08 7.70
N ASN A 284 9.16 24.33 7.73
CA ASN A 284 8.55 25.39 8.53
C ASN A 284 7.14 25.78 8.05
N GLU A 285 6.84 25.58 6.76
CA GLU A 285 5.52 25.82 6.17
C GLU A 285 4.63 24.56 6.17
N ASN A 286 5.05 23.47 6.84
CA ASN A 286 4.35 22.17 6.89
C ASN A 286 4.08 21.55 5.50
N LEU A 287 4.94 21.85 4.52
CA LEU A 287 4.90 21.23 3.19
C LEU A 287 5.61 19.88 3.15
N ILE A 288 6.40 19.57 4.18
CA ILE A 288 7.02 18.26 4.44
C ILE A 288 6.98 18.00 5.94
N PHE A 289 6.96 16.72 6.33
CA PHE A 289 6.92 16.29 7.73
C PHE A 289 8.27 15.74 8.17
N SER A 290 8.47 15.61 9.49
CA SER A 290 9.68 15.01 10.07
C SER A 290 9.95 13.62 9.50
N GLU A 291 8.89 12.87 9.22
CA GLU A 291 8.89 11.50 8.75
C GLU A 291 9.29 11.36 7.27
N SER A 292 9.21 12.44 6.50
CA SER A 292 9.53 12.45 5.08
C SER A 292 10.78 13.25 4.73
N LEU A 293 11.50 13.78 5.74
CA LEU A 293 12.68 14.63 5.54
C LEU A 293 13.79 13.91 4.74
N MET A 294 14.10 12.66 5.08
CA MET A 294 15.15 11.90 4.38
C MET A 294 14.77 11.56 2.96
N ARG A 295 13.51 11.16 2.72
CA ARG A 295 12.98 11.00 1.37
C ARG A 295 13.04 12.30 0.57
N ARG A 296 12.66 13.43 1.17
CA ARG A 296 12.71 14.74 0.52
C ARG A 296 14.13 15.13 0.13
N LEU A 297 15.08 14.93 1.04
CA LEU A 297 16.50 15.16 0.78
C LEU A 297 17.01 14.31 -0.38
N SER A 298 16.74 13.00 -0.35
CA SER A 298 17.17 12.06 -1.38
C SER A 298 16.61 12.43 -2.75
N TYR A 299 15.33 12.80 -2.80
CA TYR A 299 14.69 13.27 -4.04
C TYR A 299 15.37 14.52 -4.60
N LEU A 300 15.64 15.54 -3.80
CA LEU A 300 16.26 16.78 -4.28
C LEU A 300 17.73 16.61 -4.69
N ILE A 301 18.42 15.59 -4.15
CA ILE A 301 19.76 15.18 -4.60
C ILE A 301 19.70 14.52 -5.98
N MET A 302 18.67 13.70 -6.23
CA MET A 302 18.53 12.88 -7.45
C MET A 302 17.59 13.48 -8.51
N GLU A 303 17.01 14.66 -8.27
CA GLU A 303 15.93 15.24 -9.08
C GLU A 303 16.29 15.32 -10.58
N ASP A 304 17.56 15.62 -10.89
CA ASP A 304 18.06 15.75 -12.26
C ASP A 304 18.23 14.39 -12.99
N GLU A 305 18.21 13.28 -12.27
CA GLU A 305 18.37 11.91 -12.80
C GLU A 305 17.05 11.16 -12.99
N LEU A 306 15.93 11.73 -12.53
CA LEU A 306 14.62 11.10 -12.62
C LEU A 306 14.03 11.27 -14.03
N ASP A 307 13.56 10.16 -14.61
CA ASP A 307 12.86 10.17 -15.90
C ASP A 307 11.53 10.94 -15.82
N GLU A 308 11.13 11.58 -16.92
CA GLU A 308 9.82 12.21 -17.05
C GLU A 308 8.71 11.18 -16.86
N ILE A 309 7.80 11.47 -15.92
CA ILE A 309 6.70 10.57 -15.58
C ILE A 309 5.58 10.76 -16.61
N PRO A 310 5.05 9.67 -17.21
CA PRO A 310 3.93 9.79 -18.14
C PRO A 310 2.70 10.38 -17.45
N GLU A 311 1.98 11.24 -18.16
CA GLU A 311 0.69 11.77 -17.72
C GLU A 311 -0.28 10.63 -17.40
N THR A 312 -1.00 10.74 -16.29
CA THR A 312 -1.99 9.76 -15.85
C THR A 312 -3.26 10.47 -15.39
N ASP A 313 -4.41 9.81 -15.53
CA ASP A 313 -5.69 10.28 -15.00
C ASP A 313 -5.81 10.15 -13.46
N ASN A 314 -4.77 9.63 -12.79
CA ASN A 314 -4.76 9.49 -11.33
C ASN A 314 -4.41 10.82 -10.65
N ILE A 315 -4.81 10.96 -9.38
CA ILE A 315 -4.38 12.08 -8.53
C ILE A 315 -2.85 12.07 -8.46
N THR A 316 -2.23 13.23 -8.71
CA THR A 316 -0.78 13.38 -8.74
C THR A 316 -0.28 14.25 -7.60
N CYS A 317 0.97 14.00 -7.17
CA CYS A 317 1.65 14.83 -6.20
C CYS A 317 1.76 16.27 -6.73
N LEU A 318 1.40 17.26 -5.89
CA LEU A 318 1.47 18.67 -6.26
C LEU A 318 2.86 19.13 -6.68
N TYR A 319 3.91 18.51 -6.12
CA TYR A 319 5.30 18.82 -6.42
C TYR A 319 5.84 18.03 -7.62
N CYS A 320 5.97 16.71 -7.51
CA CYS A 320 6.67 15.89 -8.50
C CYS A 320 5.79 15.35 -9.64
N LYS A 321 4.47 15.57 -9.58
CA LYS A 321 3.49 15.10 -10.57
C LYS A 321 3.41 13.57 -10.73
N THR A 322 4.08 12.79 -9.88
CA THR A 322 3.86 11.34 -9.82
C THR A 322 2.45 11.03 -9.33
N PRO A 323 1.78 9.99 -9.85
CA PRO A 323 0.59 9.41 -9.22
C PRO A 323 0.83 9.11 -7.75
N VAL A 324 -0.13 9.46 -6.89
CA VAL A 324 -0.07 9.19 -5.44
C VAL A 324 -1.40 8.65 -4.94
N ASP A 325 -1.34 7.83 -3.90
CA ASP A 325 -2.51 7.55 -3.07
C ASP A 325 -2.70 8.74 -2.11
N TYR A 326 -3.82 9.43 -2.25
CA TYR A 326 -4.16 10.62 -1.46
C TYR A 326 -4.48 10.30 0.01
N THR A 327 -4.58 9.01 0.35
CA THR A 327 -4.66 8.55 1.74
C THR A 327 -3.30 8.45 2.41
N ASP A 328 -2.20 8.51 1.64
CA ASP A 328 -0.85 8.62 2.20
C ASP A 328 -0.59 10.03 2.72
N LYS A 329 0.11 10.10 3.86
CA LYS A 329 0.51 11.37 4.50
C LYS A 329 1.44 12.21 3.64
N PHE A 330 2.32 11.56 2.88
CA PHE A 330 3.29 12.22 2.01
C PHE A 330 3.56 11.40 0.75
N CYS A 331 4.01 12.07 -0.31
CA CYS A 331 4.33 11.43 -1.58
C CYS A 331 5.46 10.41 -1.39
N PRO A 332 5.27 9.14 -1.82
CA PRO A 332 6.30 8.10 -1.69
C PRO A 332 7.52 8.33 -2.59
N ILE A 333 7.45 9.23 -3.56
CA ILE A 333 8.60 9.56 -4.39
C ILE A 333 9.38 10.74 -3.82
N CYS A 334 8.71 11.87 -3.57
CA CYS A 334 9.42 13.11 -3.23
C CYS A 334 9.28 13.56 -1.78
N GLY A 335 8.50 12.86 -0.94
CA GLY A 335 8.30 13.19 0.47
C GLY A 335 7.44 14.44 0.74
N PHE A 336 6.83 15.02 -0.29
CA PHE A 336 5.97 16.21 -0.15
C PHE A 336 4.65 15.85 0.53
N ASN A 337 4.15 16.74 1.39
CA ASN A 337 2.90 16.57 2.13
C ASN A 337 1.70 16.43 1.16
N ASN A 338 0.93 15.36 1.33
CA ASN A 338 -0.26 15.06 0.52
C ASN A 338 -1.58 15.46 1.21
N ASP A 339 -1.57 15.98 2.44
CA ASP A 339 -2.80 16.32 3.17
C ASP A 339 -3.67 17.34 2.42
N MET A 340 -3.04 18.28 1.71
CA MET A 340 -3.75 19.25 0.88
C MET A 340 -4.49 18.60 -0.31
N LEU A 341 -4.02 17.46 -0.82
CA LEU A 341 -4.70 16.75 -1.91
C LEU A 341 -6.02 16.13 -1.44
N PHE A 342 -6.10 15.69 -0.19
CA PHE A 342 -7.33 15.11 0.34
C PHE A 342 -8.45 16.14 0.47
N GLU A 343 -8.15 17.34 0.97
CA GLU A 343 -9.17 18.39 1.07
C GLU A 343 -9.68 18.78 -0.33
N ILE A 344 -8.78 18.87 -1.30
CA ILE A 344 -9.13 19.09 -2.71
C ILE A 344 -10.03 17.95 -3.23
N GLN A 345 -9.64 16.69 -3.02
CA GLN A 345 -10.42 15.54 -3.49
C GLN A 345 -11.81 15.48 -2.84
N LYS A 346 -11.90 15.78 -1.54
CA LYS A 346 -13.16 15.83 -0.83
C LYS A 346 -14.10 16.88 -1.41
N GLU A 347 -13.59 18.06 -1.76
CA GLU A 347 -14.38 19.08 -2.46
C GLU A 347 -14.86 18.58 -3.83
N PHE A 348 -14.02 17.87 -4.59
CA PHE A 348 -14.41 17.25 -5.85
C PHE A 348 -15.48 16.17 -5.67
N ASP A 349 -15.34 15.27 -4.71
CA ASP A 349 -16.32 14.21 -4.41
C ASP A 349 -17.67 14.79 -3.98
N GLU A 350 -17.66 15.87 -3.19
CA GLU A 350 -18.87 16.60 -2.80
C GLU A 350 -19.56 17.24 -4.02
N ILE A 351 -18.80 17.83 -4.94
CA ILE A 351 -19.32 18.37 -6.20
C ILE A 351 -19.92 17.24 -7.06
N ASP A 352 -19.19 16.13 -7.26
CA ASP A 352 -19.64 15.02 -8.10
C ASP A 352 -20.91 14.36 -7.56
N LYS A 353 -21.02 14.23 -6.24
CA LYS A 353 -22.25 13.77 -5.58
C LYS A 353 -23.43 14.70 -5.84
N VAL A 354 -23.24 16.02 -5.71
CA VAL A 354 -24.29 17.01 -5.99
C VAL A 354 -24.71 16.95 -7.46
N LEU A 355 -23.75 16.83 -8.38
CA LEU A 355 -24.02 16.70 -9.81
C LEU A 355 -24.75 15.40 -10.15
N THR A 356 -24.41 14.30 -9.48
CA THR A 356 -25.08 13.01 -9.64
C THR A 356 -26.53 13.06 -9.14
N GLU A 357 -26.77 13.60 -7.94
CA GLU A 357 -28.11 13.80 -7.40
C GLU A 357 -28.96 14.72 -8.30
N PHE A 358 -28.37 15.81 -8.79
CA PHE A 358 -29.02 16.73 -9.72
C PHE A 358 -29.34 16.06 -11.08
N SER A 359 -28.42 15.27 -11.62
CA SER A 359 -28.63 14.46 -12.83
C SER A 359 -29.79 13.48 -12.66
N GLU A 360 -29.88 12.79 -11.52
CA GLU A 360 -31.01 11.90 -11.22
C GLU A 360 -32.35 12.63 -11.12
N GLU A 361 -32.38 13.84 -10.56
CA GLU A 361 -33.58 14.68 -10.52
C GLU A 361 -34.02 15.08 -11.93
N LEU A 362 -33.09 15.55 -12.78
CA LEU A 362 -33.39 15.88 -14.17
C LEU A 362 -33.88 14.65 -14.96
N LYS A 363 -33.32 13.45 -14.71
CA LYS A 363 -33.84 12.20 -15.30
C LYS A 363 -35.28 11.91 -14.89
N LYS A 364 -35.65 12.18 -13.63
CA LYS A 364 -37.04 12.03 -13.14
C LYS A 364 -37.98 13.05 -13.78
N GLU A 365 -37.47 14.22 -14.16
CA GLU A 365 -38.21 15.26 -14.89
C GLU A 365 -38.31 14.99 -16.40
N GLY A 366 -37.64 13.94 -16.91
CA GLY A 366 -37.76 13.47 -18.28
C GLY A 366 -36.73 14.05 -19.25
N PHE A 367 -35.66 14.67 -18.74
CA PHE A 367 -34.54 15.12 -19.55
C PHE A 367 -33.71 13.94 -20.07
N THR A 368 -33.15 14.08 -21.27
CA THR A 368 -32.22 13.13 -21.87
C THR A 368 -30.80 13.34 -21.35
N ASP A 369 -29.94 12.32 -21.46
CA ASP A 369 -28.53 12.42 -21.01
C ASP A 369 -27.76 13.57 -21.72
N GLU A 370 -28.06 13.85 -23.00
CA GLU A 370 -27.46 15.00 -23.72
C GLU A 370 -27.88 16.34 -23.12
N GLU A 371 -29.17 16.52 -22.79
CA GLU A 371 -29.68 17.76 -22.19
C GLU A 371 -29.12 17.95 -20.78
N ILE A 372 -29.00 16.87 -20.01
CA ILE A 372 -28.42 16.90 -18.66
C ILE A 372 -26.96 17.33 -18.71
N ASN A 373 -26.16 16.75 -19.61
CA ASN A 373 -24.76 17.11 -19.75
C ASN A 373 -24.58 18.58 -20.18
N GLU A 374 -25.46 19.10 -21.04
CA GLU A 374 -25.43 20.52 -21.43
C GLU A 374 -25.78 21.45 -20.24
N ILE A 375 -26.73 21.06 -19.38
CA ILE A 375 -27.11 21.82 -18.20
C ILE A 375 -25.98 21.80 -17.16
N ILE A 376 -25.42 20.61 -16.87
CA ILE A 376 -24.32 20.44 -15.92
C ILE A 376 -23.08 21.22 -16.38
N GLY A 377 -22.72 21.11 -17.67
CA GLY A 377 -21.58 21.85 -18.23
C GLY A 377 -21.70 23.36 -18.05
N LYS A 378 -22.90 23.93 -18.28
CA LYS A 378 -23.13 25.38 -18.07
C LYS A 378 -23.01 25.81 -16.61
N GLU A 379 -23.41 24.96 -15.67
CA GLU A 379 -23.33 25.30 -14.25
C GLU A 379 -21.89 25.14 -13.72
N LEU A 380 -21.14 24.15 -14.22
CA LEU A 380 -19.71 24.04 -13.98
C LEU A 380 -18.93 25.23 -14.52
N ASP A 381 -19.19 25.65 -15.77
CA ASP A 381 -18.58 26.85 -16.37
C ASP A 381 -18.82 28.11 -15.52
N LYS A 382 -20.01 28.24 -14.94
CA LYS A 382 -20.39 29.35 -14.08
C LYS A 382 -19.64 29.31 -12.74
N ILE A 383 -19.54 28.14 -12.11
CA ILE A 383 -18.77 27.93 -10.88
C ILE A 383 -17.28 28.23 -11.13
N ALA A 384 -16.74 27.79 -12.27
CA ALA A 384 -15.37 28.06 -12.69
C ALA A 384 -15.09 29.56 -12.79
N LEU A 385 -16.00 30.28 -13.46
CA LEU A 385 -15.90 31.74 -13.65
C LEU A 385 -15.98 32.51 -12.34
N GLU A 386 -16.82 32.08 -11.41
CA GLU A 386 -17.02 32.73 -10.11
C GLU A 386 -15.81 32.53 -9.16
N ASN A 387 -15.03 31.45 -9.36
CA ASN A 387 -13.90 31.08 -8.50
C ASN A 387 -12.52 31.27 -9.15
N ASN A 388 -12.42 31.82 -10.37
CA ASN A 388 -11.18 31.88 -11.16
C ASN A 388 -10.50 30.50 -11.34
N LEU A 389 -11.29 29.43 -11.43
CA LEU A 389 -10.80 28.08 -11.69
C LEU A 389 -10.83 27.81 -13.19
N THR A 390 -9.78 27.17 -13.71
CA THR A 390 -9.77 26.59 -15.05
C THR A 390 -9.89 25.08 -14.88
N PHE A 391 -11.04 24.52 -15.27
CA PHE A 391 -11.18 23.08 -15.42
C PHE A 391 -10.67 22.74 -16.84
N GLU A 392 -9.66 21.87 -16.93
CA GLU A 392 -9.24 21.26 -18.21
C GLU A 392 -9.96 19.94 -18.44
#